data_AF-A0A9N8EXK6-F1
#
_entry.id   AF-A0A9N8EXK6-F1
#
_cell.length_a   1.000
_cell.length_b   1.000
_cell.length_c   1.000
_cell.angle_alpha   90.00
_cell.angle_beta   90.00
_cell.angle_gamma   90.00
#
_symmetry.space_group_name_H-M   'P 1'
#
loop_
_entity.id
_entity.type
_entity.pdbx_description
1 polymer ?
#
loop_
_entity_poly.entity_id
_entity_poly.type
_entity_poly.pdbx_seq_one_letter_code
_entity_poly.pdbx_strand_id
1 'polypeptide(L)'
;MPKWWQTAVGKVGDAIEDVGDAIEDAAEDVWDAGEDLVKNGTCYKTVSKLHQNGSECYQLAVETSELCETTQQRGNDMIEFGSEITETLHGFSTKMDVETLETIKDLMDGDRLRESMQLAKDMDDIALSCVDKSVRMMEIMEETMDTVPPPIQKMINKMAGNDDAEAIQEKERSMEILSTLDQDLDDVKFCIDALMHLNIATALKVGTQACENLYAKATLSRQMFNTIRGFSDEVSSYTEAIDEGDVGDMIKLAAKMKDMWHCLKLAGFMRQLAEGAAKVINVMIDLFKAMSDRLSTLWAALAFAKDCMTDCIEYVGQARTLVLDARDKSNLLVERSRFIAEKMKDIGSFNKESIAAAKELSDGDEIKEVISLATNMDDLVLECAGKVIIMVKRVNEGFHNLPDIITADIDVEEEGKKDEDPEPDDIEENVAQMDKSREIIENEDIITAARATVPGFRDILDNEDTCQNMLKVVEGFTGDANNTIESFLGVWDLESAMVKISEMCRMVRLGELIKQFAERVKRLLNSIIAWLKSMVDKISIDNLTKIDLGDTIEGAVDAIKDSAEDFAETAGDIAQKLQFWKD
;
A
#
# COMPACT_ATOMS: atom_id res chain seq x y z
N MET A 1 -24.84 -45.35 82.01
CA MET A 1 -24.23 -44.98 80.72
C MET A 1 -23.67 -46.22 80.04
N PRO A 2 -23.81 -46.38 78.72
CA PRO A 2 -23.19 -47.47 77.98
C PRO A 2 -21.65 -47.41 78.04
N LYS A 3 -20.96 -48.55 78.17
CA LYS A 3 -19.47 -48.61 78.25
C LYS A 3 -18.77 -47.92 77.07
N TRP A 4 -19.36 -47.96 75.87
CA TRP A 4 -18.81 -47.30 74.69
C TRP A 4 -18.81 -45.76 74.80
N TRP A 5 -19.73 -45.19 75.58
CA TRP A 5 -19.78 -43.75 75.83
C TRP A 5 -18.63 -43.31 76.73
N GLN A 6 -18.29 -44.09 77.76
CA GLN A 6 -17.16 -43.82 78.64
C GLN A 6 -15.82 -43.96 77.90
N THR A 7 -15.69 -44.92 76.98
CA THR A 7 -14.49 -45.07 76.13
C THR A 7 -14.38 -43.97 75.08
N ALA A 8 -15.49 -43.49 74.51
CA ALA A 8 -15.48 -42.36 73.58
C ALA A 8 -15.16 -41.04 74.26
N VAL A 9 -15.75 -40.78 75.44
CA VAL A 9 -15.43 -39.60 76.26
C VAL A 9 -14.00 -39.65 76.79
N GLY A 10 -13.50 -40.84 77.15
CA GLY A 10 -12.10 -41.05 77.52
C GLY A 10 -11.15 -40.70 76.38
N LYS A 11 -11.37 -41.24 75.17
CA LYS A 11 -10.54 -40.92 74.00
C LYS A 11 -10.63 -39.46 73.55
N VAL A 12 -11.76 -38.81 73.75
CA VAL A 12 -11.90 -37.36 73.52
C VAL A 12 -11.21 -36.58 74.63
N GLY A 13 -11.23 -37.06 75.88
CA GLY A 13 -10.46 -36.51 76.99
C GLY A 13 -8.96 -36.60 76.73
N ASP A 14 -8.46 -37.80 76.40
CA ASP A 14 -7.07 -38.05 76.06
C ASP A 14 -6.62 -37.21 74.85
N ALA A 15 -7.46 -37.06 73.81
CA ALA A 15 -7.16 -36.22 72.66
C ALA A 15 -7.22 -34.70 72.98
N ILE A 16 -8.03 -34.28 73.95
CA ILE A 16 -8.07 -32.89 74.44
C ILE A 16 -6.86 -32.62 75.34
N GLU A 17 -6.42 -33.60 76.13
CA GLU A 17 -5.23 -33.55 76.98
C GLU A 17 -3.96 -33.53 76.11
N ASP A 18 -3.84 -34.40 75.10
CA ASP A 18 -2.74 -34.40 74.12
C ASP A 18 -2.67 -33.07 73.33
N VAL A 19 -3.82 -32.44 73.04
CA VAL A 19 -3.88 -31.11 72.42
C VAL A 19 -3.52 -30.01 73.42
N GLY A 20 -3.92 -30.16 74.69
CA GLY A 20 -3.56 -29.27 75.78
C GLY A 20 -2.06 -29.25 76.03
N ASP A 21 -1.44 -30.43 76.16
CA ASP A 21 0.00 -30.62 76.36
C ASP A 21 0.78 -30.10 75.15
N ALA A 22 0.33 -30.36 73.92
CA ALA A 22 0.98 -29.80 72.72
C ALA A 22 0.85 -28.28 72.59
N ILE A 23 -0.19 -27.67 73.18
CA ILE A 23 -0.37 -26.22 73.29
C ILE A 23 0.51 -25.67 74.42
N GLU A 24 0.62 -26.37 75.54
CA GLU A 24 1.45 -26.00 76.68
C GLU A 24 2.93 -26.07 76.33
N ASP A 25 3.40 -27.15 75.72
CA ASP A 25 4.78 -27.31 75.21
C ASP A 25 5.11 -26.24 74.15
N ALA A 26 4.19 -25.96 73.23
CA ALA A 26 4.38 -24.90 72.24
C ALA A 26 4.34 -23.50 72.88
N ALA A 27 3.57 -23.32 73.96
CA ALA A 27 3.52 -22.07 74.71
C ALA A 27 4.78 -21.88 75.56
N GLU A 28 5.33 -22.92 76.17
CA GLU A 28 6.62 -22.90 76.88
C GLU A 28 7.77 -22.64 75.92
N ASP A 29 7.83 -23.34 74.78
CA ASP A 29 8.86 -23.10 73.74
C ASP A 29 8.80 -21.66 73.21
N VAL A 30 7.60 -21.09 73.03
CA VAL A 30 7.40 -19.69 72.61
C VAL A 30 7.73 -18.71 73.73
N TRP A 31 7.42 -19.06 74.98
CA TRP A 31 7.70 -18.25 76.16
C TRP A 31 9.20 -18.16 76.45
N ASP A 32 9.92 -19.28 76.43
CA ASP A 32 11.36 -19.35 76.65
C ASP A 32 12.13 -18.68 75.51
N ALA A 33 11.72 -18.91 74.26
CA ALA A 33 12.27 -18.17 73.11
C ALA A 33 11.97 -16.67 73.19
N GLY A 34 10.79 -16.29 73.67
CA GLY A 34 10.40 -14.90 73.92
C GLY A 34 11.24 -14.24 75.02
N GLU A 35 11.51 -14.95 76.11
CA GLU A 35 12.32 -14.48 77.22
C GLU A 35 13.79 -14.27 76.79
N ASP A 36 14.35 -15.20 76.00
CA ASP A 36 15.70 -15.09 75.45
C ASP A 36 15.83 -13.96 74.41
N LEU A 37 14.82 -13.75 73.56
CA LEU A 37 14.79 -12.64 72.60
C LEU A 37 14.75 -11.28 73.30
N VAL A 38 14.01 -11.17 74.40
CA VAL A 38 13.93 -9.96 75.24
C VAL A 38 15.24 -9.74 76.01
N LYS A 39 15.82 -10.78 76.62
CA LYS A 39 17.09 -10.70 77.37
C LYS A 39 18.29 -10.31 76.49
N ASN A 40 18.32 -10.77 75.24
CA ASN A 40 19.42 -10.50 74.31
C ASN A 40 19.26 -9.20 73.49
N GLY A 41 18.22 -8.40 73.76
CA GLY A 41 17.92 -7.18 72.99
C GLY A 41 17.61 -7.44 71.50
N THR A 42 17.39 -8.71 71.14
CA THR A 42 17.21 -9.16 69.76
C THR A 42 15.75 -8.97 69.34
N CYS A 43 14.81 -9.08 70.28
CA CYS A 43 13.39 -8.78 70.10
C CYS A 43 13.17 -7.36 69.53
N TYR A 44 13.81 -6.35 70.13
CA TYR A 44 13.68 -4.96 69.67
C TYR A 44 14.25 -4.77 68.25
N LYS A 45 15.36 -5.42 67.92
CA LYS A 45 15.95 -5.37 66.57
C LYS A 45 15.08 -6.08 65.53
N THR A 46 14.52 -7.24 65.88
CA THR A 46 13.61 -8.00 65.02
C THR A 46 12.31 -7.23 64.78
N VAL A 47 11.69 -6.69 65.82
CA VAL A 47 10.46 -5.88 65.71
C VAL A 47 10.72 -4.59 64.92
N SER A 48 11.84 -3.89 65.18
CA SER A 48 12.22 -2.70 64.42
C SER A 48 12.47 -2.99 62.94
N LYS A 49 13.07 -4.15 62.62
CA LYS A 49 13.31 -4.56 61.22
C LYS A 49 12.01 -5.01 60.54
N LEU A 50 11.14 -5.73 61.24
CA LEU A 50 9.78 -6.08 60.76
C LEU A 50 8.95 -4.83 60.45
N HIS A 51 8.99 -3.83 61.32
CA HIS A 51 8.28 -2.56 61.11
C HIS A 51 8.87 -1.76 59.94
N GLN A 52 10.21 -1.66 59.84
CA GLN A 52 10.86 -1.01 58.71
C GLN A 52 10.51 -1.70 57.37
N ASN A 53 10.64 -3.01 57.32
CA ASN A 53 10.32 -3.80 56.13
C ASN A 53 8.83 -3.73 55.81
N GLY A 54 7.96 -3.76 56.82
CA GLY A 54 6.51 -3.60 56.64
C GLY A 54 6.14 -2.26 56.04
N SER A 55 6.78 -1.16 56.49
CA SER A 55 6.58 0.18 55.95
C SER A 55 7.09 0.33 54.51
N GLU A 56 8.28 -0.21 54.19
CA GLU A 56 8.81 -0.21 52.83
C GLU A 56 7.94 -1.05 51.89
N CYS A 57 7.49 -2.22 52.36
CA CYS A 57 6.58 -3.11 51.63
C CYS A 57 5.21 -2.46 51.39
N TYR A 58 4.65 -1.77 52.38
CA TYR A 58 3.42 -0.98 52.25
C TYR A 58 3.55 0.09 51.16
N GLN A 59 4.64 0.88 51.20
CA GLN A 59 4.87 1.93 50.21
C GLN A 59 5.00 1.36 48.80
N LEU A 60 5.76 0.28 48.64
CA LEU A 60 5.89 -0.40 47.35
C LEU A 60 4.58 -0.99 46.86
N ALA A 61 3.74 -1.50 47.77
CA ALA A 61 2.43 -2.04 47.44
C ALA A 61 1.48 -0.93 46.94
N VAL A 62 1.46 0.24 47.59
CA VAL A 62 0.67 1.39 47.14
C VAL A 62 1.15 1.87 45.76
N GLU A 63 2.47 2.08 45.60
CA GLU A 63 3.05 2.51 44.33
C GLU A 63 2.80 1.49 43.20
N THR A 64 2.87 0.19 43.49
CA THR A 64 2.57 -0.88 42.52
C THR A 64 1.08 -0.89 42.14
N SER A 65 0.17 -0.68 43.10
CA SER A 65 -1.27 -0.59 42.82
C SER A 65 -1.59 0.61 41.91
N GLU A 66 -0.99 1.77 42.17
CA GLU A 66 -1.13 2.97 41.31
C GLU A 66 -0.58 2.75 39.90
N LEU A 67 0.58 2.08 39.77
CA LEU A 67 1.16 1.75 38.47
C LEU A 67 0.29 0.73 37.72
N CYS A 68 -0.28 -0.27 38.40
CA CYS A 68 -1.23 -1.21 37.81
C CYS A 68 -2.46 -0.48 37.28
N GLU A 69 -3.05 0.43 38.05
CA GLU A 69 -4.22 1.23 37.61
C GLU A 69 -3.88 2.08 36.38
N THR A 70 -2.72 2.75 36.40
CA THR A 70 -2.26 3.54 35.26
C THR A 70 -2.03 2.65 34.04
N THR A 71 -1.39 1.49 34.21
CA THR A 71 -1.13 0.53 33.12
C THR A 71 -2.43 -0.01 32.54
N GLN A 72 -3.44 -0.27 33.38
CA GLN A 72 -4.77 -0.71 32.93
C GLN A 72 -5.46 0.36 32.10
N GLN A 73 -5.41 1.62 32.54
CA GLN A 73 -5.99 2.73 31.80
C GLN A 73 -5.32 2.87 30.43
N ARG A 74 -3.97 2.92 30.40
CA ARG A 74 -3.22 2.99 29.13
C ARG A 74 -3.45 1.76 28.24
N GLY A 75 -3.61 0.59 28.84
CA GLY A 75 -3.93 -0.64 28.12
C GLY A 75 -5.30 -0.58 27.44
N ASN A 76 -6.29 0.07 28.08
CA ASN A 76 -7.58 0.33 27.44
C ASN A 76 -7.43 1.33 26.28
N ASP A 77 -6.64 2.38 26.45
CA ASP A 77 -6.33 3.34 25.37
C ASP A 77 -5.68 2.61 24.16
N MET A 78 -4.76 1.66 24.40
CA MET A 78 -4.15 0.84 23.33
C MET A 78 -5.14 -0.14 22.68
N ILE A 79 -6.05 -0.72 23.48
CA ILE A 79 -7.12 -1.59 22.96
C ILE A 79 -8.04 -0.80 22.05
N GLU A 80 -8.48 0.39 22.47
CA GLU A 80 -9.34 1.27 21.69
C GLU A 80 -8.67 1.66 20.37
N PHE A 81 -7.39 2.03 20.41
CA PHE A 81 -6.61 2.32 19.20
C PHE A 81 -6.47 1.08 18.28
N GLY A 82 -6.21 -0.10 18.84
CA GLY A 82 -6.15 -1.35 18.09
C GLY A 82 -7.48 -1.72 17.43
N SER A 83 -8.59 -1.50 18.14
CA SER A 83 -9.95 -1.67 17.62
C SER A 83 -10.25 -0.67 16.51
N GLU A 84 -9.87 0.60 16.66
CA GLU A 84 -10.02 1.61 15.62
C GLU A 84 -9.23 1.25 14.35
N ILE A 85 -7.98 0.81 14.48
CA ILE A 85 -7.20 0.27 13.35
C ILE A 85 -7.92 -0.92 12.73
N THR A 86 -8.41 -1.86 13.55
CA THR A 86 -9.09 -3.07 13.05
C THR A 86 -10.36 -2.73 12.29
N GLU A 87 -11.19 -1.84 12.81
CA GLU A 87 -12.41 -1.35 12.16
C GLU A 87 -12.07 -0.63 10.86
N THR A 88 -11.02 0.19 10.87
CA THR A 88 -10.52 0.87 9.68
C THR A 88 -10.07 -0.15 8.62
N LEU A 89 -9.22 -1.11 9.00
CA LEU A 89 -8.77 -2.25 8.18
C LEU A 89 -9.93 -3.10 7.65
N HIS A 90 -10.99 -3.28 8.43
CA HIS A 90 -12.17 -4.02 8.01
C HIS A 90 -13.05 -3.23 7.04
N GLY A 91 -13.14 -1.91 7.22
CA GLY A 91 -13.76 -0.97 6.30
C GLY A 91 -13.11 -1.02 4.91
N PHE A 92 -11.78 -1.19 4.84
CA PHE A 92 -11.06 -1.43 3.58
C PHE A 92 -11.55 -2.69 2.83
N SER A 93 -12.07 -3.71 3.51
CA SER A 93 -12.45 -4.99 2.88
C SER A 93 -13.89 -5.02 2.34
N THR A 94 -14.78 -4.11 2.73
CA THR A 94 -16.24 -4.30 2.55
C THR A 94 -16.98 -3.14 1.90
N LYS A 95 -16.58 -1.88 2.15
CA LYS A 95 -16.94 -0.65 1.42
C LYS A 95 -16.44 0.54 2.24
N MET A 96 -15.69 1.45 1.62
CA MET A 96 -15.15 2.60 2.33
C MET A 96 -16.15 3.77 2.36
N ASP A 97 -16.39 4.35 3.54
CA ASP A 97 -17.16 5.59 3.72
C ASP A 97 -16.26 6.77 4.11
N VAL A 98 -16.84 7.98 4.12
CA VAL A 98 -16.11 9.23 4.39
C VAL A 98 -15.53 9.28 5.81
N GLU A 99 -16.20 8.64 6.77
CA GLU A 99 -15.78 8.59 8.17
C GLU A 99 -14.55 7.68 8.33
N THR A 100 -14.54 6.53 7.64
CA THR A 100 -13.36 5.66 7.51
C THR A 100 -12.18 6.42 6.88
N LEU A 101 -12.43 7.26 5.88
CA LEU A 101 -11.41 8.08 5.22
C LEU A 101 -10.79 9.15 6.14
N GLU A 102 -11.58 9.79 7.02
CA GLU A 102 -11.05 10.75 8.01
C GLU A 102 -10.19 10.04 9.05
N THR A 103 -10.62 8.88 9.56
CA THR A 103 -9.81 8.06 10.47
C THR A 103 -8.51 7.58 9.82
N ILE A 104 -8.58 7.16 8.55
CA ILE A 104 -7.40 6.82 7.75
C ILE A 104 -6.49 8.04 7.63
N LYS A 105 -7.03 9.23 7.32
CA LYS A 105 -6.23 10.45 7.22
C LYS A 105 -5.54 10.80 8.54
N ASP A 106 -6.22 10.67 9.68
CA ASP A 106 -5.63 10.91 11.00
C ASP A 106 -4.54 9.88 11.34
N LEU A 107 -4.70 8.63 10.88
CA LEU A 107 -3.64 7.61 10.90
C LEU A 107 -2.51 7.93 9.91
N MET A 108 -2.81 8.53 8.75
CA MET A 108 -1.87 8.92 7.68
C MET A 108 -1.01 10.13 8.02
N ASP A 109 -1.58 11.12 8.71
CA ASP A 109 -0.86 12.31 9.19
C ASP A 109 0.17 11.93 10.28
N GLY A 110 0.10 10.69 10.78
CA GLY A 110 1.10 10.05 11.65
C GLY A 110 1.05 10.53 13.09
N ASP A 111 0.22 11.53 13.41
CA ASP A 111 0.07 12.06 14.76
C ASP A 111 -0.56 11.01 15.69
N ARG A 112 -1.64 10.36 15.26
CA ARG A 112 -2.31 9.33 16.06
C ARG A 112 -1.46 8.08 16.26
N LEU A 113 -0.68 7.71 15.25
CA LEU A 113 0.28 6.61 15.33
C LEU A 113 1.46 6.95 16.25
N ARG A 114 1.95 8.19 16.22
CA ARG A 114 2.99 8.69 17.12
C ARG A 114 2.49 8.75 18.57
N GLU A 115 1.24 9.16 18.78
CA GLU A 115 0.57 9.11 20.08
C GLU A 115 0.47 7.67 20.58
N SER A 116 0.07 6.72 19.74
CA SER A 116 0.03 5.30 20.09
C SER A 116 1.40 4.70 20.40
N MET A 117 2.45 5.08 19.64
CA MET A 117 3.82 4.68 19.97
C MET A 117 4.29 5.24 21.31
N GLN A 118 3.96 6.50 21.59
CA GLN A 118 4.28 7.12 22.87
C GLN A 118 3.52 6.44 24.01
N LEU A 119 2.25 6.13 23.79
CA LEU A 119 1.42 5.38 24.73
C LEU A 119 1.98 3.99 25.03
N ALA A 120 2.39 3.25 23.99
CA ALA A 120 2.99 1.93 24.14
C ALA A 120 4.32 2.00 24.89
N LYS A 121 5.15 3.01 24.62
CA LYS A 121 6.39 3.26 25.34
C LYS A 121 6.15 3.61 26.82
N ASP A 122 5.19 4.50 27.08
CA ASP A 122 4.78 4.85 28.45
C ASP A 122 4.31 3.58 29.18
N MET A 123 3.57 2.70 28.51
CA MET A 123 3.14 1.41 29.08
C MET A 123 4.29 0.47 29.40
N ASP A 124 5.32 0.38 28.55
CA ASP A 124 6.51 -0.44 28.84
C ASP A 124 7.26 0.12 30.05
N ASP A 125 7.48 1.43 30.11
CA ASP A 125 8.14 2.09 31.25
C ASP A 125 7.36 1.86 32.57
N ILE A 126 6.03 1.99 32.54
CA ILE A 126 5.17 1.77 33.71
C ILE A 126 5.11 0.29 34.09
N ALA A 127 5.00 -0.61 33.12
CA ALA A 127 4.94 -2.05 33.37
C ALA A 127 6.26 -2.58 33.94
N LEU A 128 7.41 -2.14 33.41
CA LEU A 128 8.72 -2.47 33.95
C LEU A 128 8.86 -1.95 35.39
N SER A 129 8.43 -0.72 35.66
CA SER A 129 8.41 -0.16 37.02
C SER A 129 7.51 -0.96 37.96
N CYS A 130 6.34 -1.42 37.48
CA CYS A 130 5.43 -2.28 38.25
C CYS A 130 6.06 -3.65 38.55
N VAL A 131 6.75 -4.25 37.58
CA VAL A 131 7.50 -5.51 37.75
C VAL A 131 8.60 -5.31 38.79
N ASP A 132 9.43 -4.27 38.64
CA ASP A 132 10.56 -4.00 39.52
C ASP A 132 10.12 -3.76 40.97
N LYS A 133 9.05 -2.97 41.17
CA LYS A 133 8.48 -2.73 42.51
C LYS A 133 7.83 -3.97 43.10
N SER A 134 7.13 -4.75 42.27
CA SER A 134 6.59 -6.05 42.71
C SER A 134 7.73 -6.96 43.15
N VAL A 135 8.81 -7.08 42.37
CA VAL A 135 9.99 -7.88 42.71
C VAL A 135 10.62 -7.39 44.02
N ARG A 136 10.80 -6.09 44.18
CA ARG A 136 11.35 -5.52 45.41
C ARG A 136 10.46 -5.78 46.62
N MET A 137 9.14 -5.66 46.46
CA MET A 137 8.16 -5.98 47.50
C MET A 137 8.30 -7.46 47.93
N MET A 138 8.46 -8.37 46.98
CA MET A 138 8.67 -9.79 47.25
C MET A 138 9.99 -10.06 47.98
N GLU A 139 11.10 -9.43 47.55
CA GLU A 139 12.39 -9.52 48.24
C GLU A 139 12.29 -9.08 49.70
N ILE A 140 11.61 -7.95 49.97
CA ILE A 140 11.42 -7.44 51.34
C ILE A 140 10.57 -8.40 52.17
N MET A 141 9.55 -9.01 51.57
CA MET A 141 8.75 -10.02 52.25
C MET A 141 9.58 -11.27 52.60
N GLU A 142 10.43 -11.74 51.68
CA GLU A 142 11.33 -12.88 51.93
C GLU A 142 12.33 -12.54 53.05
N GLU A 143 12.97 -11.37 52.96
CA GLU A 143 13.86 -10.85 54.01
C GLU A 143 13.15 -10.74 55.36
N THR A 144 11.87 -10.37 55.36
CA THR A 144 11.06 -10.26 56.58
C THR A 144 10.82 -11.64 57.18
N MET A 145 10.47 -12.64 56.37
CA MET A 145 10.30 -14.01 56.88
C MET A 145 11.57 -14.57 57.48
N ASP A 146 12.72 -14.34 56.85
CA ASP A 146 14.02 -14.77 57.37
C ASP A 146 14.36 -14.12 58.73
N THR A 147 13.72 -13.00 59.06
CA THR A 147 13.88 -12.33 60.36
C THR A 147 12.88 -12.81 61.43
N VAL A 148 11.83 -13.53 61.04
CA VAL A 148 10.85 -14.10 61.97
C VAL A 148 11.47 -15.28 62.74
N PRO A 149 11.37 -15.34 64.08
CA PRO A 149 11.89 -16.45 64.87
C PRO A 149 11.33 -17.83 64.44
N PRO A 150 12.15 -18.91 64.43
CA PRO A 150 11.73 -20.24 63.98
C PRO A 150 10.45 -20.81 64.65
N PRO A 151 10.17 -20.59 65.96
CA PRO A 151 8.92 -21.05 66.57
C PRO A 151 7.67 -20.39 65.95
N ILE A 152 7.74 -19.10 65.64
CA ILE A 152 6.66 -18.34 65.00
C ILE A 152 6.52 -18.81 63.54
N GLN A 153 7.63 -19.01 62.83
CA GLN A 153 7.59 -19.60 61.47
C GLN A 153 6.92 -20.98 61.46
N LYS A 154 7.23 -21.86 62.42
CA LYS A 154 6.57 -23.18 62.54
C LYS A 154 5.06 -23.04 62.78
N MET A 155 4.66 -22.07 63.61
CA MET A 155 3.25 -21.80 63.91
C MET A 155 2.50 -21.29 62.67
N ILE A 156 3.09 -20.33 61.93
CA ILE A 156 2.57 -19.81 60.65
C ILE A 156 2.42 -20.95 59.64
N ASN A 157 3.46 -21.78 59.47
CA ASN A 157 3.44 -22.93 58.56
C ASN A 157 2.34 -23.95 58.89
N LYS A 158 2.11 -24.21 60.18
CA LYS A 158 1.06 -25.13 60.66
C LYS A 158 -0.35 -24.55 60.42
N MET A 159 -0.53 -23.24 60.56
CA MET A 159 -1.80 -22.55 60.28
C MET A 159 -2.08 -22.41 58.78
N ALA A 160 -1.06 -22.22 57.95
CA ALA A 160 -1.19 -22.07 56.50
C ALA A 160 -1.49 -23.40 55.78
N GLY A 161 -1.29 -24.55 56.42
CA GLY A 161 -1.48 -25.87 55.79
C GLY A 161 -2.93 -26.33 55.59
N ASN A 162 -3.94 -25.60 56.11
CA ASN A 162 -5.33 -26.07 56.17
C ASN A 162 -6.36 -25.32 55.30
N ASP A 163 -6.05 -24.16 54.70
CA ASP A 163 -7.04 -23.27 54.02
C ASP A 163 -6.71 -22.86 52.57
N ASP A 164 -5.76 -23.51 51.87
CA ASP A 164 -5.22 -23.00 50.59
C ASP A 164 -6.06 -23.34 49.33
N ALA A 165 -7.29 -23.88 49.43
CA ALA A 165 -8.02 -24.41 48.27
C ALA A 165 -8.37 -23.35 47.20
N GLU A 166 -8.78 -22.15 47.62
CA GLU A 166 -9.20 -21.06 46.73
C GLU A 166 -8.00 -20.43 46.02
N ALA A 167 -6.90 -20.23 46.75
CA ALA A 167 -5.65 -19.71 46.20
C ALA A 167 -4.90 -20.69 45.30
N ILE A 168 -5.00 -22.00 45.58
CA ILE A 168 -4.50 -23.03 44.66
C ILE A 168 -5.27 -22.96 43.34
N GLN A 169 -6.60 -22.77 43.40
CA GLN A 169 -7.43 -22.64 42.20
C GLN A 169 -7.10 -21.38 41.39
N GLU A 170 -6.85 -20.24 42.04
CA GLU A 170 -6.48 -19.00 41.37
C GLU A 170 -5.07 -19.07 40.76
N LYS A 171 -4.13 -19.70 41.46
CA LYS A 171 -2.80 -20.03 40.95
C LYS A 171 -2.87 -20.98 39.76
N GLU A 172 -3.72 -22.00 39.79
CA GLU A 172 -3.91 -22.94 38.68
C GLU A 172 -4.46 -22.25 37.43
N ARG A 173 -5.52 -21.44 37.56
CA ARG A 173 -6.07 -20.66 36.44
C ARG A 173 -5.04 -19.75 35.79
N SER A 174 -4.24 -19.08 36.62
CA SER A 174 -3.27 -18.15 36.11
C SER A 174 -1.98 -18.82 35.61
N MET A 175 -1.65 -20.02 36.10
CA MET A 175 -0.63 -20.88 35.49
C MET A 175 -1.04 -21.36 34.10
N GLU A 176 -2.33 -21.68 33.90
CA GLU A 176 -2.85 -22.02 32.58
C GLU A 176 -2.63 -20.86 31.59
N ILE A 177 -2.93 -19.63 32.02
CA ILE A 177 -2.64 -18.40 31.26
C ILE A 177 -1.15 -18.27 30.90
N LEU A 178 -0.24 -18.48 31.87
CA LEU A 178 1.20 -18.39 31.61
C LEU A 178 1.70 -19.50 30.68
N SER A 179 1.07 -20.68 30.71
CA SER A 179 1.49 -21.84 29.91
C SER A 179 1.25 -21.68 28.40
N THR A 180 0.27 -20.87 28.01
CA THR A 180 -0.02 -20.56 26.59
C THR A 180 0.66 -19.29 26.11
N LEU A 181 1.19 -18.47 27.02
CA LEU A 181 1.70 -17.14 26.73
C LEU A 181 2.86 -17.14 25.72
N ASP A 182 3.82 -18.05 25.84
CA ASP A 182 4.96 -18.06 24.91
C ASP A 182 4.53 -18.42 23.48
N GLN A 183 3.58 -19.36 23.30
CA GLN A 183 3.00 -19.69 21.99
C GLN A 183 2.25 -18.48 21.42
N ASP A 184 1.46 -17.82 22.25
CA ASP A 184 0.69 -16.64 21.90
C ASP A 184 1.57 -15.48 21.44
N LEU A 185 2.73 -15.27 22.09
CA LEU A 185 3.71 -14.27 21.69
C LEU A 185 4.37 -14.63 20.35
N ASP A 186 4.64 -15.91 20.12
CA ASP A 186 5.22 -16.37 18.86
C ASP A 186 4.25 -16.24 17.69
N ASP A 187 2.94 -16.43 17.91
CA ASP A 187 1.91 -16.19 16.90
C ASP A 187 1.87 -14.70 16.47
N VAL A 188 1.99 -13.77 17.42
CA VAL A 188 2.06 -12.34 17.10
C VAL A 188 3.37 -11.98 16.41
N LYS A 189 4.51 -12.54 16.82
CA LYS A 189 5.78 -12.35 16.11
C LYS A 189 5.71 -12.86 14.67
N PHE A 190 5.05 -13.99 14.44
CA PHE A 190 4.80 -14.48 13.09
C PHE A 190 3.97 -13.49 12.27
N CYS A 191 2.93 -12.90 12.86
CA CYS A 191 2.17 -11.83 12.22
C CYS A 191 3.03 -10.58 11.91
N ILE A 192 3.95 -10.20 12.80
CA ILE A 192 4.90 -9.09 12.58
C ILE A 192 5.82 -9.40 11.40
N ASP A 193 6.41 -10.59 11.35
CA ASP A 193 7.27 -11.04 10.27
C ASP A 193 6.51 -11.07 8.93
N ALA A 194 5.29 -11.61 8.95
CA ALA A 194 4.40 -11.63 7.81
C ALA A 194 4.04 -10.21 7.31
N LEU A 195 3.76 -9.25 8.21
CA LEU A 195 3.50 -7.85 7.85
C LEU A 195 4.68 -7.19 7.13
N MET A 196 5.92 -7.55 7.50
CA MET A 196 7.13 -7.03 6.87
C MET A 196 7.35 -7.58 5.46
N HIS A 197 6.81 -8.76 5.15
CA HIS A 197 7.18 -9.53 3.95
C HIS A 197 6.04 -9.75 2.95
N LEU A 198 4.80 -9.43 3.28
CA LEU A 198 3.64 -9.69 2.42
C LEU A 198 3.18 -8.47 1.63
N ASN A 199 2.47 -8.69 0.51
CA ASN A 199 1.81 -7.66 -0.32
C ASN A 199 0.69 -6.93 0.46
N ILE A 200 0.16 -5.80 -0.04
CA ILE A 200 -0.78 -4.96 0.71
C ILE A 200 -2.04 -5.73 1.10
N ALA A 201 -2.65 -6.45 0.17
CA ALA A 201 -3.89 -7.17 0.44
C ALA A 201 -3.71 -8.23 1.54
N THR A 202 -2.58 -8.95 1.51
CA THR A 202 -2.26 -9.95 2.52
C THR A 202 -1.77 -9.31 3.80
N ALA A 203 -1.01 -8.22 3.74
CA ALA A 203 -0.56 -7.45 4.90
C ALA A 203 -1.74 -6.80 5.64
N LEU A 204 -2.78 -6.34 4.95
CA LEU A 204 -4.02 -5.87 5.58
C LEU A 204 -4.72 -7.01 6.30
N LYS A 205 -4.89 -8.17 5.65
CA LYS A 205 -5.51 -9.35 6.28
C LYS A 205 -4.72 -9.86 7.48
N VAL A 206 -3.40 -9.99 7.33
CA VAL A 206 -2.49 -10.40 8.41
C VAL A 206 -2.44 -9.33 9.50
N GLY A 207 -2.52 -8.05 9.15
CA GLY A 207 -2.61 -6.93 10.08
C GLY A 207 -3.88 -6.95 10.91
N THR A 208 -5.03 -7.24 10.29
CA THR A 208 -6.30 -7.47 11.00
C THR A 208 -6.17 -8.64 11.97
N GLN A 209 -5.62 -9.78 11.52
CA GLN A 209 -5.37 -10.93 12.40
C GLN A 209 -4.40 -10.58 13.54
N ALA A 210 -3.36 -9.79 13.26
CA ALA A 210 -2.41 -9.33 14.24
C ALA A 210 -3.10 -8.45 15.30
N CYS A 211 -3.99 -7.53 14.87
CA CYS A 211 -4.74 -6.66 15.77
C CYS A 211 -5.81 -7.41 16.58
N GLU A 212 -6.48 -8.40 16.01
CA GLU A 212 -7.40 -9.29 16.73
C GLU A 212 -6.64 -10.10 17.81
N ASN A 213 -5.48 -10.66 17.45
CA ASN A 213 -4.60 -11.34 18.39
C ASN A 213 -4.12 -10.36 19.47
N LEU A 214 -3.73 -9.15 19.09
CA LEU A 214 -3.30 -8.08 19.98
C LEU A 214 -4.39 -7.74 21.01
N TYR A 215 -5.64 -7.58 20.56
CA TYR A 215 -6.79 -7.30 21.42
C TYR A 215 -6.97 -8.39 22.49
N ALA A 216 -6.88 -9.65 22.08
CA ALA A 216 -6.96 -10.78 23.01
C ALA A 216 -5.80 -10.76 24.02
N LYS A 217 -4.56 -10.41 23.60
CA LYS A 217 -3.40 -10.37 24.50
C LYS A 217 -3.37 -9.13 25.40
N ALA A 218 -3.85 -7.98 24.93
CA ALA A 218 -4.03 -6.80 25.77
C ALA A 218 -5.07 -7.06 26.86
N THR A 219 -6.16 -7.77 26.54
CA THR A 219 -7.15 -8.22 27.52
C THR A 219 -6.53 -9.16 28.56
N LEU A 220 -5.67 -10.07 28.12
CA LEU A 220 -4.92 -10.97 29.00
C LEU A 220 -3.98 -10.20 29.94
N SER A 221 -3.18 -9.28 29.39
CA SER A 221 -2.28 -8.40 30.14
C SER A 221 -3.07 -7.60 31.21
N ARG A 222 -4.24 -7.06 30.85
CA ARG A 222 -5.14 -6.39 31.80
C ARG A 222 -5.57 -7.30 32.95
N GLN A 223 -5.88 -8.57 32.66
CA GLN A 223 -6.20 -9.55 33.72
C GLN A 223 -5.00 -9.80 34.63
N MET A 224 -3.80 -9.93 34.07
CA MET A 224 -2.56 -10.09 34.85
C MET A 224 -2.33 -8.90 35.80
N PHE A 225 -2.49 -7.66 35.31
CA PHE A 225 -2.36 -6.46 36.16
C PHE A 225 -3.47 -6.34 37.21
N ASN A 226 -4.68 -6.81 36.94
CA ASN A 226 -5.74 -6.88 37.96
C ASN A 226 -5.35 -7.83 39.11
N THR A 227 -4.76 -8.98 38.78
CA THR A 227 -4.28 -9.93 39.78
C THR A 227 -3.10 -9.36 40.59
N ILE A 228 -2.14 -8.70 39.92
CA ILE A 228 -1.03 -8.01 40.62
C ILE A 228 -1.56 -6.89 41.52
N ARG A 229 -2.53 -6.10 41.04
CA ARG A 229 -3.18 -5.06 41.84
C ARG A 229 -3.88 -5.64 43.07
N GLY A 230 -4.71 -6.67 42.90
CA GLY A 230 -5.40 -7.31 44.01
C GLY A 230 -4.42 -7.81 45.08
N PHE A 231 -3.32 -8.43 44.64
CA PHE A 231 -2.22 -8.82 45.52
C PHE A 231 -1.60 -7.62 46.25
N SER A 232 -1.32 -6.54 45.53
CA SER A 232 -0.75 -5.32 46.09
C SER A 232 -1.67 -4.69 47.14
N ASP A 233 -2.97 -4.62 46.85
CA ASP A 233 -3.98 -4.09 47.75
C ASP A 233 -4.09 -4.96 49.02
N GLU A 234 -4.05 -6.29 48.89
CA GLU A 234 -3.97 -7.23 50.01
C GLU A 234 -2.73 -6.99 50.88
N VAL A 235 -1.55 -6.89 50.25
CA VAL A 235 -0.29 -6.61 50.95
C VAL A 235 -0.36 -5.27 51.70
N SER A 236 -0.88 -4.23 51.06
CA SER A 236 -1.03 -2.91 51.68
C SER A 236 -1.95 -2.97 52.91
N SER A 237 -3.07 -3.69 52.81
CA SER A 237 -4.01 -3.86 53.91
C SER A 237 -3.38 -4.62 55.08
N TYR A 238 -2.59 -5.67 54.80
CA TYR A 238 -1.92 -6.44 55.85
C TYR A 238 -0.82 -5.64 56.54
N THR A 239 -0.04 -4.88 55.77
CA THR A 239 1.06 -4.08 56.29
C THR A 239 0.57 -2.85 57.08
N GLU A 240 -0.47 -2.16 56.61
CA GLU A 240 -1.16 -1.10 57.37
C GLU A 240 -1.71 -1.64 58.69
N ALA A 241 -2.35 -2.83 58.66
CA ALA A 241 -2.87 -3.44 59.87
C ALA A 241 -1.76 -3.87 60.86
N ILE A 242 -0.53 -4.11 60.40
CA ILE A 242 0.63 -4.35 61.27
C ILE A 242 1.12 -3.02 61.88
N ASP A 243 1.08 -1.94 61.12
CA ASP A 243 1.49 -0.60 61.56
C ASP A 243 0.53 -0.01 62.61
N GLU A 244 -0.78 -0.22 62.43
CA GLU A 244 -1.83 0.25 63.35
C GLU A 244 -2.02 -0.63 64.60
N GLY A 245 -1.44 -1.83 64.62
CA GLY A 245 -1.71 -2.86 65.62
C GLY A 245 -1.02 -2.65 66.97
N ASP A 246 -1.78 -2.66 68.07
CA ASP A 246 -1.26 -2.88 69.41
C ASP A 246 -0.68 -4.31 69.50
N VAL A 247 0.65 -4.41 69.61
CA VAL A 247 1.44 -5.66 69.58
C VAL A 247 1.02 -6.67 70.68
N GLY A 248 0.16 -6.26 71.61
CA GLY A 248 -0.33 -7.08 72.73
C GLY A 248 -1.20 -8.28 72.34
N ASP A 249 -1.74 -8.36 71.13
CA ASP A 249 -2.65 -9.45 70.70
C ASP A 249 -1.97 -10.40 69.69
N MET A 250 -1.07 -11.26 70.19
CA MET A 250 -0.27 -12.20 69.39
C MET A 250 -1.10 -13.08 68.43
N ILE A 251 -2.37 -13.38 68.76
CA ILE A 251 -3.25 -14.18 67.91
C ILE A 251 -3.64 -13.41 66.64
N LYS A 252 -3.90 -12.09 66.75
CA LYS A 252 -4.16 -11.23 65.58
C LYS A 252 -2.90 -11.04 64.74
N LEU A 253 -1.73 -10.95 65.39
CA LEU A 253 -0.46 -10.89 64.69
C LEU A 253 -0.18 -12.18 63.92
N ALA A 254 -0.42 -13.34 64.52
CA ALA A 254 -0.24 -14.64 63.86
C ALA A 254 -1.21 -14.86 62.69
N ALA A 255 -2.46 -14.39 62.79
CA ALA A 255 -3.41 -14.40 61.67
C ALA A 255 -2.92 -13.50 60.51
N LYS A 256 -2.47 -12.28 60.81
CA LYS A 256 -1.90 -11.36 59.79
C LYS A 256 -0.60 -11.90 59.17
N MET A 257 0.23 -12.57 59.95
CA MET A 257 1.43 -13.24 59.43
C MET A 257 1.09 -14.48 58.58
N LYS A 258 -0.02 -15.18 58.84
CA LYS A 258 -0.55 -16.25 57.97
C LYS A 258 -0.93 -15.67 56.60
N ASP A 259 -1.59 -14.53 56.59
CA ASP A 259 -2.01 -13.88 55.35
C ASP A 259 -0.80 -13.30 54.57
N MET A 260 0.17 -12.69 55.28
CA MET A 260 1.44 -12.26 54.67
C MET A 260 2.26 -13.45 54.13
N TRP A 261 2.24 -14.59 54.81
CA TRP A 261 2.84 -15.84 54.32
C TRP A 261 2.15 -16.38 53.08
N HIS A 262 0.83 -16.19 53.00
CA HIS A 262 0.07 -16.49 51.80
C HIS A 262 0.52 -15.62 50.62
N CYS A 263 0.69 -14.31 50.84
CA CYS A 263 1.24 -13.40 49.84
C CYS A 263 2.63 -13.84 49.37
N LEU A 264 3.50 -14.28 50.28
CA LEU A 264 4.83 -14.83 49.96
C LEU A 264 4.80 -16.10 49.11
N LYS A 265 3.82 -17.00 49.32
CA LYS A 265 3.66 -18.17 48.45
C LYS A 265 3.21 -17.79 47.04
N LEU A 266 2.48 -16.68 46.91
CA LEU A 266 2.02 -16.14 45.64
C LEU A 266 3.05 -15.23 44.96
N ALA A 267 4.04 -14.70 45.70
CA ALA A 267 5.11 -13.86 45.20
C ALA A 267 5.80 -14.45 43.96
N GLY A 268 6.36 -15.66 44.06
CA GLY A 268 7.04 -16.29 42.91
C GLY A 268 6.15 -16.44 41.67
N PHE A 269 4.84 -16.51 41.85
CA PHE A 269 3.85 -16.52 40.78
C PHE A 269 3.54 -15.11 40.24
N MET A 270 3.40 -14.10 41.11
CA MET A 270 3.24 -12.68 40.71
C MET A 270 4.44 -12.17 39.90
N ARG A 271 5.65 -12.63 40.22
CA ARG A 271 6.84 -12.38 39.41
C ARG A 271 6.67 -12.87 37.97
N GLN A 272 6.23 -14.11 37.80
CA GLN A 272 6.02 -14.71 36.48
C GLN A 272 4.91 -14.02 35.69
N LEU A 273 3.83 -13.61 36.37
CA LEU A 273 2.78 -12.77 35.80
C LEU A 273 3.33 -11.44 35.29
N ALA A 274 4.13 -10.75 36.10
CA ALA A 274 4.69 -9.45 35.77
C ALA A 274 5.67 -9.56 34.58
N GLU A 275 6.58 -10.54 34.60
CA GLU A 275 7.48 -10.84 33.48
C GLU A 275 6.69 -11.21 32.20
N GLY A 276 5.59 -11.95 32.34
CA GLY A 276 4.69 -12.29 31.25
C GLY A 276 4.01 -11.05 30.64
N ALA A 277 3.46 -10.16 31.47
CA ALA A 277 2.84 -8.92 31.03
C ALA A 277 3.84 -8.01 30.30
N ALA A 278 5.07 -7.91 30.80
CA ALA A 278 6.15 -7.16 30.13
C ALA A 278 6.48 -7.73 28.74
N LYS A 279 6.56 -9.06 28.59
CA LYS A 279 6.75 -9.69 27.27
C LYS A 279 5.62 -9.35 26.29
N VAL A 280 4.37 -9.38 26.76
CA VAL A 280 3.20 -9.00 25.92
C VAL A 280 3.38 -7.57 25.41
N ILE A 281 3.60 -6.62 26.32
CA ILE A 281 3.73 -5.19 25.97
C ILE A 281 4.85 -4.97 24.95
N ASN A 282 6.00 -5.62 25.12
CA ASN A 282 7.11 -5.52 24.16
C ASN A 282 6.73 -6.02 22.76
N VAL A 283 6.02 -7.14 22.66
CA VAL A 283 5.52 -7.63 21.37
C VAL A 283 4.46 -6.69 20.77
N MET A 284 3.61 -6.06 21.61
CA MET A 284 2.67 -5.03 21.12
C MET A 284 3.42 -3.85 20.50
N ILE A 285 4.47 -3.36 21.16
CA ILE A 285 5.31 -2.26 20.66
C ILE A 285 5.93 -2.61 19.32
N ASP A 286 6.50 -3.82 19.20
CA ASP A 286 7.15 -4.25 17.97
C ASP A 286 6.16 -4.35 16.81
N LEU A 287 4.92 -4.79 17.06
CA LEU A 287 3.86 -4.78 16.07
C LEU A 287 3.52 -3.35 15.60
N PHE A 288 3.34 -2.40 16.52
CA PHE A 288 3.05 -1.00 16.14
C PHE A 288 4.20 -0.35 15.36
N LYS A 289 5.45 -0.64 15.72
CA LYS A 289 6.63 -0.21 14.95
C LYS A 289 6.62 -0.78 13.55
N ALA A 290 6.42 -2.09 13.40
CA ALA A 290 6.38 -2.73 12.09
C ALA A 290 5.26 -2.17 11.20
N MET A 291 4.04 -2.02 11.74
CA MET A 291 2.91 -1.41 11.02
C MET A 291 3.22 0.03 10.61
N SER A 292 3.82 0.82 11.52
CA SER A 292 4.18 2.21 11.24
C SER A 292 5.24 2.37 10.17
N ASP A 293 6.32 1.61 10.26
CA ASP A 293 7.40 1.64 9.27
C ASP A 293 6.87 1.24 7.89
N ARG A 294 5.98 0.25 7.86
CA ARG A 294 5.38 -0.25 6.62
C ARG A 294 4.43 0.77 5.99
N LEU A 295 3.52 1.35 6.78
CA LEU A 295 2.62 2.41 6.33
C LEU A 295 3.42 3.64 5.87
N SER A 296 4.43 4.06 6.62
CA SER A 296 5.28 5.21 6.26
C SER A 296 6.00 5.00 4.92
N THR A 297 6.53 3.80 4.69
CA THR A 297 7.19 3.44 3.42
C THR A 297 6.21 3.45 2.26
N LEU A 298 5.01 2.88 2.46
CA LEU A 298 3.93 2.90 1.49
C LEU A 298 3.57 4.35 1.11
N TRP A 299 3.40 5.22 2.10
CA TRP A 299 3.01 6.61 1.87
C TRP A 299 4.09 7.43 1.18
N ALA A 300 5.36 7.27 1.57
CA ALA A 300 6.46 7.96 0.90
C ALA A 300 6.49 7.63 -0.61
N ALA A 301 6.22 6.37 -0.95
CA ALA A 301 6.18 5.94 -2.34
C ALA A 301 4.92 6.41 -3.08
N LEU A 302 3.74 6.40 -2.43
CA LEU A 302 2.52 6.95 -3.02
C LEU A 302 2.61 8.46 -3.24
N ALA A 303 3.21 9.19 -2.29
CA ALA A 303 3.50 10.61 -2.44
C ALA A 303 4.46 10.86 -3.62
N PHE A 304 5.53 10.07 -3.72
CA PHE A 304 6.45 10.16 -4.85
C PHE A 304 5.74 9.86 -6.19
N ALA A 305 4.89 8.82 -6.24
CA ALA A 305 4.10 8.52 -7.44
C ALA A 305 3.15 9.68 -7.79
N LYS A 306 2.52 10.31 -6.80
CA LYS A 306 1.69 11.50 -7.00
C LYS A 306 2.50 12.69 -7.54
N ASP A 307 3.71 12.91 -7.04
CA ASP A 307 4.61 13.95 -7.56
C ASP A 307 5.00 13.67 -9.01
N CYS A 308 5.36 12.43 -9.34
CA CYS A 308 5.62 11.98 -10.71
C CYS A 308 4.42 12.24 -11.63
N MET A 309 3.20 11.94 -11.18
CA MET A 309 1.97 12.19 -11.95
C MET A 309 1.68 13.69 -12.09
N THR A 310 1.97 14.49 -11.06
CA THR A 310 1.84 15.96 -11.12
C THR A 310 2.76 16.54 -12.19
N ASP A 311 4.02 16.07 -12.24
CA ASP A 311 4.98 16.47 -13.28
C ASP A 311 4.50 16.12 -14.70
N CYS A 312 3.66 15.08 -14.84
CA CYS A 312 3.13 14.64 -16.12
C CYS A 312 2.08 15.59 -16.73
N ILE A 313 1.38 16.38 -15.91
CA ILE A 313 0.31 17.29 -16.38
C ILE A 313 0.83 18.24 -17.46
N GLU A 314 1.99 18.84 -17.23
CA GLU A 314 2.57 19.79 -18.17
C GLU A 314 2.87 19.12 -19.52
N TYR A 315 3.47 17.92 -19.50
CA TYR A 315 3.82 17.19 -20.72
C TYR A 315 2.58 16.72 -21.49
N VAL A 316 1.54 16.25 -20.79
CA VAL A 316 0.27 15.86 -21.41
C VAL A 316 -0.44 17.06 -22.02
N GLY A 317 -0.47 18.19 -21.32
CA GLY A 317 -1.03 19.44 -21.84
C GLY A 317 -0.31 19.90 -23.11
N GLN A 318 1.03 19.89 -23.10
CA GLN A 318 1.84 20.24 -24.27
C GLN A 318 1.62 19.26 -25.44
N ALA A 319 1.63 17.96 -25.18
CA ALA A 319 1.38 16.94 -26.20
C ALA A 319 -0.01 17.13 -26.85
N ARG A 320 -1.04 17.37 -26.04
CA ARG A 320 -2.40 17.63 -26.54
C ARG A 320 -2.47 18.85 -27.46
N THR A 321 -1.82 19.96 -27.09
CA THR A 321 -1.76 21.15 -27.95
C THR A 321 -1.08 20.84 -29.28
N LEU A 322 0.05 20.12 -29.27
CA LEU A 322 0.79 19.75 -30.48
C LEU A 322 -0.03 18.84 -31.41
N VAL A 323 -0.80 17.89 -30.87
CA VAL A 323 -1.69 17.02 -31.66
C VAL A 323 -2.81 17.82 -32.33
N LEU A 324 -3.43 18.76 -31.61
CA LEU A 324 -4.47 19.62 -32.16
C LEU A 324 -3.92 20.50 -33.29
N ASP A 325 -2.73 21.07 -33.10
CA ASP A 325 -2.05 21.85 -34.14
C ASP A 325 -1.72 20.96 -35.36
N ALA A 326 -1.19 19.75 -35.15
CA ALA A 326 -0.90 18.80 -36.22
C ALA A 326 -2.18 18.39 -36.99
N ARG A 327 -3.30 18.21 -36.29
CA ARG A 327 -4.61 17.91 -36.90
C ARG A 327 -5.10 19.07 -37.75
N ASP A 328 -4.99 20.30 -37.27
CA ASP A 328 -5.39 21.49 -38.02
C ASP A 328 -4.52 21.67 -39.28
N LYS A 329 -3.21 21.37 -39.18
CA LYS A 329 -2.31 21.34 -40.35
C LYS A 329 -2.65 20.22 -41.32
N SER A 330 -3.01 19.03 -40.83
CA SER A 330 -3.46 17.91 -41.67
C SER A 330 -4.72 18.27 -42.45
N ASN A 331 -5.70 18.92 -41.82
CA ASN A 331 -6.91 19.38 -42.52
C ASN A 331 -6.60 20.36 -43.66
N LEU A 332 -5.66 21.30 -43.41
CA LEU A 332 -5.23 22.25 -44.43
C LEU A 332 -4.45 21.55 -45.56
N LEU A 333 -3.65 20.53 -45.22
CA LEU A 333 -2.95 19.69 -46.19
C LEU A 333 -3.94 18.97 -47.11
N VAL A 334 -4.98 18.34 -46.56
CA VAL A 334 -6.08 17.70 -47.33
C VAL A 334 -6.75 18.67 -48.28
N GLU A 335 -7.09 19.87 -47.81
CA GLU A 335 -7.75 20.89 -48.63
C GLU A 335 -6.88 21.31 -49.82
N ARG A 336 -5.57 21.54 -49.57
CA ARG A 336 -4.61 21.92 -50.61
C ARG A 336 -4.28 20.78 -51.56
N SER A 337 -4.08 19.56 -51.05
CA SER A 337 -3.86 18.35 -51.83
C SER A 337 -5.04 18.09 -52.78
N ARG A 338 -6.28 18.24 -52.30
CA ARG A 338 -7.49 18.12 -53.12
C ARG A 338 -7.55 19.18 -54.21
N PHE A 339 -7.25 20.44 -53.87
CA PHE A 339 -7.20 21.53 -54.85
C PHE A 339 -6.19 21.26 -55.97
N ILE A 340 -4.98 20.79 -55.62
CA ILE A 340 -3.95 20.43 -56.61
C ILE A 340 -4.39 19.23 -57.46
N ALA A 341 -5.00 18.22 -56.84
CA ALA A 341 -5.51 17.05 -57.56
C ALA A 341 -6.57 17.43 -58.61
N GLU A 342 -7.49 18.34 -58.27
CA GLU A 342 -8.50 18.87 -59.18
C GLU A 342 -7.85 19.61 -60.35
N LYS A 343 -6.86 20.48 -60.08
CA LYS A 343 -6.10 21.18 -61.11
C LYS A 343 -5.31 20.23 -62.03
N MET A 344 -4.75 19.16 -61.47
CA MET A 344 -4.03 18.14 -62.24
C MET A 344 -4.96 17.31 -63.13
N LYS A 345 -6.18 17.03 -62.68
CA LYS A 345 -7.19 16.37 -63.51
C LYS A 345 -7.53 17.17 -64.77
N ASP A 346 -7.60 18.49 -64.65
CA ASP A 346 -7.83 19.38 -65.79
C ASP A 346 -6.66 19.37 -66.77
N ILE A 347 -5.41 19.18 -66.30
CA ILE A 347 -4.21 19.10 -67.16
C ILE A 347 -4.29 17.91 -68.13
N GLY A 348 -4.79 16.77 -67.67
CA GLY A 348 -4.93 15.56 -68.50
C GLY A 348 -5.85 15.72 -69.72
N SER A 349 -6.69 16.77 -69.75
CA SER A 349 -7.63 17.03 -70.86
C SER A 349 -7.06 17.89 -72.00
N PHE A 350 -5.83 18.41 -71.86
CA PHE A 350 -5.10 19.20 -72.87
C PHE A 350 -5.91 20.33 -73.55
N ASN A 351 -6.77 21.00 -72.80
CA ASN A 351 -7.54 22.16 -73.25
C ASN A 351 -6.86 23.49 -72.82
N LYS A 352 -7.45 24.64 -73.15
CA LYS A 352 -6.86 25.96 -72.80
C LYS A 352 -6.78 26.19 -71.28
N GLU A 353 -7.71 25.63 -70.52
CA GLU A 353 -7.76 25.68 -69.05
C GLU A 353 -6.66 24.80 -68.46
N SER A 354 -6.35 23.66 -69.08
CA SER A 354 -5.22 22.76 -68.76
C SER A 354 -3.88 23.50 -68.79
N ILE A 355 -3.63 24.31 -69.82
CA ILE A 355 -2.37 25.08 -69.95
C ILE A 355 -2.28 26.17 -68.87
N ALA A 356 -3.40 26.79 -68.51
CA ALA A 356 -3.44 27.77 -67.42
C ALA A 356 -3.18 27.11 -66.06
N ALA A 357 -3.81 25.96 -65.79
CA ALA A 357 -3.59 25.17 -64.57
C ALA A 357 -2.14 24.63 -64.48
N ALA A 358 -1.58 24.14 -65.59
CA ALA A 358 -0.19 23.71 -65.66
C ALA A 358 0.77 24.85 -65.38
N LYS A 359 0.49 26.05 -65.90
CA LYS A 359 1.29 27.24 -65.62
C LYS A 359 1.21 27.65 -64.14
N GLU A 360 0.02 27.69 -63.57
CA GLU A 360 -0.23 28.01 -62.15
C GLU A 360 0.49 27.02 -61.22
N LEU A 361 0.46 25.72 -61.55
CA LEU A 361 1.18 24.69 -60.80
C LEU A 361 2.70 24.70 -61.06
N SER A 362 3.16 25.16 -62.22
CA SER A 362 4.59 25.21 -62.58
C SER A 362 5.39 26.25 -61.79
N ASP A 363 4.71 27.30 -61.29
CA ASP A 363 5.31 28.24 -60.32
C ASP A 363 5.64 27.52 -58.99
N GLY A 364 4.94 26.41 -58.74
CA GLY A 364 5.21 25.45 -57.66
C GLY A 364 4.83 25.96 -56.28
N ASP A 365 4.24 27.15 -56.15
CA ASP A 365 3.98 27.78 -54.86
C ASP A 365 2.96 27.01 -54.02
N GLU A 366 1.87 26.51 -54.63
CA GLU A 366 0.89 25.65 -53.95
C GLU A 366 1.54 24.32 -53.50
N ILE A 367 2.37 23.69 -54.33
CA ILE A 367 3.04 22.43 -53.96
C ILE A 367 4.11 22.67 -52.87
N LYS A 368 4.82 23.80 -52.92
CA LYS A 368 5.74 24.23 -51.84
C LYS A 368 5.00 24.50 -50.54
N GLU A 369 3.79 25.07 -50.59
CA GLU A 369 2.93 25.25 -49.42
C GLU A 369 2.55 23.88 -48.82
N VAL A 370 2.13 22.92 -49.64
CA VAL A 370 1.84 21.53 -49.20
C VAL A 370 3.09 20.87 -48.59
N ILE A 371 4.26 20.99 -49.21
CA ILE A 371 5.53 20.49 -48.65
C ILE A 371 5.81 21.13 -47.28
N SER A 372 5.62 22.46 -47.15
CA SER A 372 5.83 23.16 -45.89
C SER A 372 4.85 22.70 -44.82
N LEU A 373 3.58 22.49 -45.17
CA LEU A 373 2.55 21.99 -44.25
C LEU A 373 2.88 20.58 -43.77
N ALA A 374 3.25 19.67 -44.67
CA ALA A 374 3.65 18.32 -44.32
C ALA A 374 4.92 18.29 -43.45
N THR A 375 5.89 19.15 -43.74
CA THR A 375 7.13 19.28 -42.93
C THR A 375 6.82 19.80 -41.52
N ASN A 376 5.99 20.86 -41.42
CA ASN A 376 5.58 21.39 -40.12
C ASN A 376 4.77 20.37 -39.31
N MET A 377 3.94 19.56 -39.99
CA MET A 377 3.21 18.48 -39.34
C MET A 377 4.16 17.38 -38.82
N ASP A 378 5.19 17.01 -39.57
CA ASP A 378 6.22 16.06 -39.11
C ASP A 378 6.92 16.55 -37.84
N ASP A 379 7.32 17.82 -37.81
CA ASP A 379 7.95 18.45 -36.65
C ASP A 379 7.02 18.43 -35.41
N LEU A 380 5.74 18.79 -35.59
CA LEU A 380 4.75 18.78 -34.50
C LEU A 380 4.49 17.36 -33.96
N VAL A 381 4.36 16.37 -34.84
CA VAL A 381 4.16 14.97 -34.45
C VAL A 381 5.38 14.43 -33.69
N LEU A 382 6.59 14.77 -34.15
CA LEU A 382 7.83 14.39 -33.47
C LEU A 382 7.96 15.06 -32.09
N GLU A 383 7.65 16.34 -31.99
CA GLU A 383 7.67 17.05 -30.71
C GLU A 383 6.64 16.45 -29.75
N CYS A 384 5.42 16.18 -30.23
CA CYS A 384 4.37 15.51 -29.46
C CYS A 384 4.84 14.16 -28.92
N ALA A 385 5.41 13.32 -29.79
CA ALA A 385 5.96 12.02 -29.40
C ALA A 385 7.04 12.16 -28.33
N GLY A 386 7.92 13.16 -28.47
CA GLY A 386 8.92 13.50 -27.47
C GLY A 386 8.31 13.82 -26.10
N LYS A 387 7.23 14.61 -26.05
CA LYS A 387 6.50 14.93 -24.80
C LYS A 387 5.86 13.68 -24.19
N VAL A 388 5.22 12.84 -24.99
CA VAL A 388 4.62 11.58 -24.52
C VAL A 388 5.68 10.64 -23.97
N ILE A 389 6.84 10.52 -24.63
CA ILE A 389 7.95 9.69 -24.13
C ILE A 389 8.48 10.19 -22.79
N ILE A 390 8.61 11.51 -22.60
CA ILE A 390 9.04 12.08 -21.31
C ILE A 390 8.00 11.77 -20.23
N MET A 391 6.71 11.96 -20.54
CA MET A 391 5.62 11.60 -19.64
C MET A 391 5.66 10.12 -19.25
N VAL A 392 5.77 9.20 -20.22
CA VAL A 392 5.87 7.75 -19.97
C VAL A 392 7.05 7.42 -19.06
N LYS A 393 8.22 8.01 -19.33
CA LYS A 393 9.39 7.81 -18.47
C LYS A 393 9.11 8.24 -17.04
N ARG A 394 8.44 9.38 -16.84
CA ARG A 394 8.12 9.90 -15.51
C ARG A 394 7.09 9.05 -14.78
N VAL A 395 6.06 8.55 -15.47
CA VAL A 395 5.11 7.58 -14.91
C VAL A 395 5.81 6.27 -14.57
N ASN A 396 6.70 5.79 -15.44
CA ASN A 396 7.46 4.57 -15.23
C ASN A 396 8.42 4.69 -14.04
N GLU A 397 9.07 5.84 -13.86
CA GLU A 397 9.84 6.17 -12.66
C GLU A 397 8.95 6.16 -11.41
N GLY A 398 7.75 6.76 -11.47
CA GLY A 398 6.77 6.71 -10.38
C GLY A 398 6.42 5.27 -10.00
N PHE A 399 6.13 4.43 -11.00
CA PHE A 399 5.78 3.02 -10.80
C PHE A 399 6.94 2.19 -10.22
N HIS A 400 8.16 2.32 -10.76
CA HIS A 400 9.32 1.53 -10.31
C HIS A 400 9.81 1.92 -8.91
N ASN A 401 9.42 3.09 -8.40
CA ASN A 401 9.70 3.48 -7.02
C ASN A 401 8.57 3.09 -6.06
N LEU A 402 7.49 2.47 -6.54
CA LEU A 402 6.49 1.86 -5.66
C LEU A 402 7.10 0.62 -4.97
N PRO A 403 6.90 0.45 -3.66
CA PRO A 403 7.41 -0.70 -2.92
C PRO A 403 6.78 -1.99 -3.45
N ASP A 404 7.54 -3.08 -3.37
CA ASP A 404 7.12 -4.44 -3.75
C ASP A 404 5.78 -4.85 -3.14
N ILE A 405 5.42 -4.26 -1.99
CA ILE A 405 4.12 -4.48 -1.34
C ILE A 405 2.92 -4.16 -2.26
N ILE A 406 3.11 -3.21 -3.18
CA ILE A 406 2.16 -2.80 -4.21
C ILE A 406 2.41 -3.60 -5.50
N THR A 407 3.67 -3.69 -5.93
CA THR A 407 4.00 -4.05 -7.31
C THR A 407 4.25 -5.54 -7.52
N ALA A 408 4.42 -6.35 -6.47
CA ALA A 408 4.83 -7.76 -6.58
C ALA A 408 3.89 -8.62 -7.42
N ASP A 409 2.60 -8.28 -7.47
CA ASP A 409 1.58 -9.04 -8.21
C ASP A 409 1.09 -8.32 -9.47
N ILE A 410 1.66 -7.17 -9.81
CA ILE A 410 1.21 -6.35 -10.95
C ILE A 410 2.13 -6.59 -12.14
N ASP A 411 1.62 -7.31 -13.14
CA ASP A 411 2.26 -7.37 -14.46
C ASP A 411 1.86 -6.14 -15.28
N VAL A 412 2.79 -5.21 -15.45
CA VAL A 412 2.57 -3.95 -16.19
C VAL A 412 2.08 -4.20 -17.62
N GLU A 413 2.52 -5.29 -18.27
CA GLU A 413 2.16 -5.61 -19.65
C GLU A 413 0.74 -6.19 -19.77
N GLU A 414 0.34 -7.04 -18.83
CA GLU A 414 -0.98 -7.68 -18.81
C GLU A 414 -2.06 -6.82 -18.14
N GLU A 415 -1.80 -6.25 -16.97
CA GLU A 415 -2.78 -5.44 -16.21
C GLU A 415 -3.15 -4.13 -16.91
N GLY A 416 -2.23 -3.59 -17.72
CA GLY A 416 -2.47 -2.38 -18.51
C GLY A 416 -3.34 -2.60 -19.75
N LYS A 417 -3.66 -3.86 -20.11
CA LYS A 417 -4.39 -4.20 -21.34
C LYS A 417 -5.89 -4.05 -21.17
N LYS A 418 -6.49 -3.25 -22.05
CA LYS A 418 -7.94 -3.27 -22.29
C LYS A 418 -8.23 -3.72 -23.71
N ASP A 419 -9.34 -4.44 -23.89
CA ASP A 419 -9.82 -4.88 -25.21
C ASP A 419 -10.12 -3.70 -26.16
N GLU A 420 -10.33 -2.51 -25.59
CA GLU A 420 -10.61 -1.27 -26.31
C GLU A 420 -9.35 -0.49 -26.69
N ASP A 421 -8.15 -0.96 -26.32
CA ASP A 421 -6.92 -0.24 -26.63
C ASP A 421 -6.66 -0.23 -28.15
N PRO A 422 -6.22 0.91 -28.71
CA PRO A 422 -6.05 1.06 -30.15
C PRO A 422 -4.85 0.26 -30.66
N GLU A 423 -5.03 -0.42 -31.80
CA GLU A 423 -3.94 -1.03 -32.55
C GLU A 423 -3.45 -0.07 -33.64
N PRO A 424 -2.13 0.02 -33.88
CA PRO A 424 -1.62 0.90 -34.91
C PRO A 424 -1.84 0.31 -36.30
N ASP A 425 -2.47 1.10 -37.18
CA ASP A 425 -2.69 0.74 -38.58
C ASP A 425 -1.35 0.41 -39.26
N ASP A 426 -1.34 -0.67 -40.05
CA ASP A 426 -0.19 -1.02 -40.88
C ASP A 426 -0.10 -0.03 -42.05
N ILE A 427 0.97 0.75 -42.09
CA ILE A 427 1.21 1.78 -43.12
C ILE A 427 2.21 1.32 -44.18
N GLU A 428 2.75 0.10 -44.09
CA GLU A 428 3.83 -0.32 -44.97
C GLU A 428 3.36 -0.45 -46.43
N GLU A 429 2.10 -0.86 -46.65
CA GLU A 429 1.48 -0.87 -47.98
C GLU A 429 1.36 0.56 -48.56
N ASN A 430 0.89 1.50 -47.74
CA ASN A 430 0.72 2.91 -48.10
C ASN A 430 2.06 3.57 -48.47
N VAL A 431 3.11 3.33 -47.68
CA VAL A 431 4.47 3.84 -47.98
C VAL A 431 5.01 3.23 -49.28
N ALA A 432 4.86 1.92 -49.48
CA ALA A 432 5.31 1.26 -50.70
C ALA A 432 4.58 1.78 -51.95
N GLN A 433 3.28 2.06 -51.83
CA GLN A 433 2.49 2.65 -52.91
C GLN A 433 2.98 4.06 -53.27
N MET A 434 3.25 4.90 -52.27
CA MET A 434 3.79 6.26 -52.48
C MET A 434 5.18 6.24 -53.13
N ASP A 435 6.06 5.33 -52.69
CA ASP A 435 7.40 5.18 -53.25
C ASP A 435 7.35 4.70 -54.71
N LYS A 436 6.43 3.79 -55.04
CA LYS A 436 6.19 3.36 -56.43
C LYS A 436 5.68 4.52 -57.30
N SER A 437 4.72 5.30 -56.81
CA SER A 437 4.22 6.48 -57.51
C SER A 437 5.31 7.53 -57.72
N ARG A 438 6.22 7.67 -56.75
CA ARG A 438 7.39 8.55 -56.86
C ARG A 438 8.36 8.08 -57.94
N GLU A 439 8.67 6.78 -57.97
CA GLU A 439 9.58 6.20 -58.97
C GLU A 439 9.08 6.44 -60.41
N ILE A 440 7.76 6.35 -60.63
CA ILE A 440 7.13 6.67 -61.92
C ILE A 440 7.35 8.15 -62.28
N ILE A 441 7.17 9.08 -61.34
CA ILE A 441 7.38 10.51 -61.58
C ILE A 441 8.85 10.82 -61.91
N GLU A 442 9.79 10.19 -61.19
CA GLU A 442 11.21 10.41 -61.40
C GLU A 442 11.67 9.88 -62.77
N ASN A 443 11.24 8.67 -63.17
CA ASN A 443 11.79 7.96 -64.31
C ASN A 443 11.06 8.16 -65.65
N GLU A 444 9.76 8.46 -65.64
CA GLU A 444 8.96 8.56 -66.88
C GLU A 444 9.02 9.98 -67.50
N ASP A 445 8.43 10.16 -68.69
CA ASP A 445 8.29 11.48 -69.31
C ASP A 445 7.29 12.39 -68.54
N ILE A 446 7.26 13.69 -68.86
CA ILE A 446 6.45 14.68 -68.12
C ILE A 446 4.94 14.39 -68.22
N ILE A 447 4.44 13.86 -69.33
CA ILE A 447 3.02 13.56 -69.51
C ILE A 447 2.64 12.34 -68.66
N THR A 448 3.45 11.28 -68.72
CA THR A 448 3.25 10.07 -67.92
C THR A 448 3.39 10.38 -66.42
N ALA A 449 4.39 11.17 -66.03
CA ALA A 449 4.54 11.67 -64.67
C ALA A 449 3.31 12.49 -64.22
N ALA A 450 2.83 13.43 -65.04
CA ALA A 450 1.63 14.20 -64.73
C ALA A 450 0.38 13.31 -64.58
N ARG A 451 0.24 12.26 -65.39
CA ARG A 451 -0.84 11.28 -65.22
C ARG A 451 -0.71 10.48 -63.93
N ALA A 452 0.50 10.10 -63.56
CA ALA A 452 0.78 9.41 -62.29
C ALA A 452 0.56 10.32 -61.07
N THR A 453 0.61 11.65 -61.22
CA THR A 453 0.33 12.56 -60.10
C THR A 453 -1.12 12.53 -59.63
N VAL A 454 -2.09 12.32 -60.52
CA VAL A 454 -3.52 12.27 -60.15
C VAL A 454 -3.85 11.11 -59.20
N PRO A 455 -3.51 9.84 -59.47
CA PRO A 455 -3.66 8.77 -58.50
C PRO A 455 -2.75 8.99 -57.29
N GLY A 456 -1.54 9.52 -57.44
CA GLY A 456 -0.68 9.80 -56.28
C GLY A 456 -1.27 10.84 -55.30
N PHE A 457 -2.01 11.84 -55.77
CA PHE A 457 -2.75 12.74 -54.85
C PHE A 457 -3.95 12.05 -54.20
N ARG A 458 -4.60 11.09 -54.87
CA ARG A 458 -5.63 10.28 -54.22
C ARG A 458 -5.01 9.44 -53.10
N ASP A 459 -3.85 8.84 -53.36
CA ASP A 459 -3.10 8.07 -52.36
C ASP A 459 -2.69 8.98 -51.19
N ILE A 460 -2.28 10.23 -51.45
CA ILE A 460 -2.06 11.23 -50.39
C ILE A 460 -3.31 11.46 -49.55
N LEU A 461 -4.48 11.63 -50.16
CA LEU A 461 -5.73 11.85 -49.42
C LEU A 461 -6.09 10.63 -48.55
N ASP A 462 -5.96 9.41 -49.07
CA ASP A 462 -6.21 8.18 -48.31
C ASP A 462 -5.19 8.00 -47.16
N ASN A 463 -3.94 8.39 -47.39
CA ASN A 463 -2.86 8.40 -46.40
C ASN A 463 -3.05 9.49 -45.33
N GLU A 464 -3.58 10.65 -45.72
CA GLU A 464 -3.94 11.72 -44.80
C GLU A 464 -5.10 11.31 -43.90
N ASP A 465 -6.12 10.63 -44.43
CA ASP A 465 -7.20 10.06 -43.61
C ASP A 465 -6.64 9.07 -42.58
N THR A 466 -5.67 8.25 -42.96
CA THR A 466 -4.93 7.35 -42.04
C THR A 466 -4.19 8.15 -40.97
N CYS A 467 -3.42 9.18 -41.34
CA CYS A 467 -2.77 10.09 -40.40
C CYS A 467 -3.77 10.77 -39.45
N GLN A 468 -4.93 11.20 -39.93
CA GLN A 468 -5.97 11.82 -39.11
C GLN A 468 -6.56 10.84 -38.10
N ASN A 469 -6.79 9.59 -38.49
CA ASN A 469 -7.26 8.55 -37.58
C ASN A 469 -6.22 8.26 -36.49
N MET A 470 -4.93 8.17 -36.85
CA MET A 470 -3.85 8.04 -35.88
C MET A 470 -3.78 9.26 -34.94
N LEU A 471 -3.89 10.49 -35.45
CA LEU A 471 -3.90 11.70 -34.62
C LEU A 471 -5.09 11.74 -33.65
N LYS A 472 -6.29 11.29 -34.07
CA LYS A 472 -7.45 11.17 -33.18
C LYS A 472 -7.20 10.16 -32.05
N VAL A 473 -6.51 9.07 -32.33
CA VAL A 473 -6.11 8.08 -31.31
C VAL A 473 -5.16 8.73 -30.29
N VAL A 474 -4.15 9.47 -30.74
CA VAL A 474 -3.24 10.20 -29.84
C VAL A 474 -3.99 11.27 -29.05
N GLU A 475 -4.90 12.02 -29.66
CA GLU A 475 -5.76 13.00 -28.99
C GLU A 475 -6.58 12.34 -27.88
N GLY A 476 -7.25 11.22 -28.17
CA GLY A 476 -8.00 10.43 -27.21
C GLY A 476 -7.14 9.98 -26.04
N PHE A 477 -5.96 9.43 -26.31
CA PHE A 477 -5.01 9.07 -25.27
C PHE A 477 -4.60 10.26 -24.40
N THR A 478 -4.22 11.40 -24.99
CA THR A 478 -3.79 12.56 -24.18
C THR A 478 -4.94 13.09 -23.31
N GLY A 479 -6.18 12.97 -23.78
CA GLY A 479 -7.38 13.23 -22.98
C GLY A 479 -7.53 12.25 -21.82
N ASP A 480 -7.44 10.96 -22.09
CA ASP A 480 -7.53 9.90 -21.07
C ASP A 480 -6.41 10.00 -20.04
N ALA A 481 -5.17 10.22 -20.49
CA ALA A 481 -4.01 10.44 -19.63
C ALA A 481 -4.22 11.65 -18.71
N ASN A 482 -4.75 12.76 -19.24
CA ASN A 482 -5.06 13.94 -18.43
C ASN A 482 -6.13 13.63 -17.37
N ASN A 483 -7.20 12.92 -17.75
CA ASN A 483 -8.26 12.51 -16.82
C ASN A 483 -7.74 11.57 -15.73
N THR A 484 -6.88 10.60 -16.10
CA THR A 484 -6.20 9.71 -15.15
C THR A 484 -5.31 10.50 -14.20
N ILE A 485 -4.50 11.44 -14.69
CA ILE A 485 -3.65 12.27 -13.83
C ILE A 485 -4.49 13.14 -12.89
N GLU A 486 -5.56 13.78 -13.37
CA GLU A 486 -6.48 14.56 -12.53
C GLU A 486 -7.14 13.69 -11.46
N SER A 487 -7.57 12.48 -11.81
CA SER A 487 -8.07 11.47 -10.86
C SER A 487 -7.00 11.15 -9.81
N PHE A 488 -5.75 10.94 -10.22
CA PHE A 488 -4.60 10.73 -9.35
C PHE A 488 -4.34 11.88 -8.38
N LEU A 489 -4.58 13.13 -8.77
CA LEU A 489 -4.40 14.26 -7.87
C LEU A 489 -5.50 14.41 -6.81
N GLY A 490 -6.64 13.74 -7.00
CA GLY A 490 -7.75 13.67 -6.05
C GLY A 490 -7.40 12.97 -4.73
N VAL A 491 -8.43 12.71 -3.92
CA VAL A 491 -8.30 11.92 -2.68
C VAL A 491 -8.03 10.45 -3.04
N TRP A 492 -7.23 9.78 -2.22
CA TRP A 492 -6.91 8.35 -2.38
C TRP A 492 -7.57 7.59 -1.26
N ASP A 493 -8.24 6.52 -1.63
CA ASP A 493 -8.35 5.33 -0.80
C ASP A 493 -7.50 4.21 -1.41
N LEU A 494 -7.39 3.07 -0.74
CA LEU A 494 -6.51 1.99 -1.16
C LEU A 494 -7.10 1.15 -2.31
N GLU A 495 -8.44 1.10 -2.44
CA GLU A 495 -9.13 0.47 -3.58
C GLU A 495 -8.89 1.28 -4.86
N SER A 496 -9.09 2.60 -4.79
CA SER A 496 -8.75 3.54 -5.84
C SER A 496 -7.26 3.62 -6.09
N ALA A 497 -6.39 3.41 -5.09
CA ALA A 497 -4.94 3.34 -5.29
C ALA A 497 -4.57 2.20 -6.24
N MET A 498 -5.14 1.00 -6.05
CA MET A 498 -4.88 -0.14 -6.95
C MET A 498 -5.40 0.12 -8.36
N VAL A 499 -6.61 0.67 -8.50
CA VAL A 499 -7.16 1.08 -9.81
C VAL A 499 -6.25 2.12 -10.47
N LYS A 500 -5.81 3.11 -9.70
CA LYS A 500 -4.87 4.15 -10.13
C LYS A 500 -3.54 3.55 -10.59
N ILE A 501 -2.97 2.61 -9.85
CA ILE A 501 -1.72 1.94 -10.25
C ILE A 501 -1.90 1.15 -11.55
N SER A 502 -3.04 0.46 -11.73
CA SER A 502 -3.39 -0.17 -13.01
C SER A 502 -3.51 0.87 -14.14
N GLU A 503 -4.10 2.04 -13.88
CA GLU A 503 -4.15 3.15 -14.83
C GLU A 503 -2.75 3.70 -15.17
N MET A 504 -1.81 3.76 -14.23
CA MET A 504 -0.39 4.09 -14.51
C MET A 504 0.24 3.06 -15.44
N CYS A 505 0.01 1.76 -15.21
CA CYS A 505 0.52 0.70 -16.08
C CYS A 505 -0.02 0.85 -17.50
N ARG A 506 -1.32 1.11 -17.62
CA ARG A 506 -1.98 1.41 -18.90
C ARG A 506 -1.38 2.64 -19.59
N MET A 507 -1.10 3.72 -18.86
CA MET A 507 -0.45 4.91 -19.41
C MET A 507 0.95 4.62 -19.97
N VAL A 508 1.76 3.83 -19.24
CA VAL A 508 3.09 3.43 -19.70
C VAL A 508 3.00 2.67 -21.02
N ARG A 509 2.07 1.70 -21.09
CA ARG A 509 1.87 0.89 -22.30
C ARG A 509 1.37 1.71 -23.49
N LEU A 510 0.32 2.51 -23.28
CA LEU A 510 -0.27 3.34 -24.33
C LEU A 510 0.73 4.38 -24.86
N GLY A 511 1.62 4.89 -24.02
CA GLY A 511 2.65 5.80 -24.50
C GLY A 511 3.72 5.15 -25.37
N GLU A 512 4.03 3.86 -25.19
CA GLU A 512 4.86 3.12 -26.16
C GLU A 512 4.14 2.92 -27.50
N LEU A 513 2.81 2.67 -27.47
CA LEU A 513 2.00 2.64 -28.69
C LEU A 513 2.06 3.98 -29.42
N ILE A 514 1.96 5.10 -28.71
CA ILE A 514 2.04 6.44 -29.33
C ILE A 514 3.39 6.72 -29.96
N LYS A 515 4.47 6.27 -29.33
CA LYS A 515 5.80 6.34 -29.93
C LYS A 515 5.82 5.60 -31.27
N GLN A 516 5.27 4.40 -31.34
CA GLN A 516 5.15 3.65 -32.60
C GLN A 516 4.27 4.37 -33.62
N PHE A 517 3.14 4.94 -33.18
CA PHE A 517 2.27 5.76 -34.04
C PHE A 517 3.01 6.96 -34.63
N ALA A 518 3.73 7.72 -33.81
CA ALA A 518 4.48 8.88 -34.27
C ALA A 518 5.59 8.51 -35.27
N GLU A 519 6.29 7.39 -35.04
CA GLU A 519 7.27 6.85 -35.98
C GLU A 519 6.62 6.46 -37.32
N ARG A 520 5.40 5.90 -37.30
CA ARG A 520 4.64 5.56 -38.50
C ARG A 520 4.18 6.81 -39.25
N VAL A 521 3.52 7.76 -38.58
CA VAL A 521 3.08 9.04 -39.18
C VAL A 521 4.26 9.77 -39.81
N LYS A 522 5.41 9.82 -39.12
CA LYS A 522 6.66 10.37 -39.66
C LYS A 522 7.07 9.70 -40.96
N ARG A 523 7.11 8.37 -41.02
CA ARG A 523 7.52 7.64 -42.23
C ARG A 523 6.60 7.98 -43.40
N LEU A 524 5.29 8.00 -43.14
CA LEU A 524 4.29 8.31 -44.15
C LEU A 524 4.42 9.76 -44.66
N LEU A 525 4.54 10.74 -43.75
CA LEU A 525 4.78 12.14 -44.10
C LEU A 525 6.07 12.33 -44.90
N ASN A 526 7.14 11.63 -44.53
CA ASN A 526 8.40 11.71 -45.27
C ASN A 526 8.29 11.14 -46.69
N SER A 527 7.52 10.06 -46.89
CA SER A 527 7.25 9.54 -48.23
C SER A 527 6.40 10.53 -49.05
N ILE A 528 5.38 11.15 -48.46
CA ILE A 528 4.57 12.23 -49.09
C ILE A 528 5.45 13.42 -49.48
N ILE A 529 6.29 13.91 -48.56
CA ILE A 529 7.21 15.03 -48.83
C ILE A 529 8.19 14.70 -49.96
N ALA A 530 8.74 13.48 -49.98
CA ALA A 530 9.66 13.06 -51.03
C ALA A 530 8.97 12.96 -52.39
N TRP A 531 7.74 12.44 -52.42
CA TRP A 531 6.91 12.40 -53.61
C TRP A 531 6.60 13.80 -54.14
N LEU A 532 6.15 14.72 -53.27
CA LEU A 532 5.84 16.12 -53.65
C LEU A 532 7.08 16.86 -54.18
N LYS A 533 8.26 16.64 -53.58
CA LYS A 533 9.52 17.21 -54.08
C LYS A 533 9.84 16.72 -55.49
N SER A 534 9.72 15.42 -55.72
CA SER A 534 9.96 14.80 -57.02
C SER A 534 9.01 15.36 -58.08
N MET A 535 7.75 15.58 -57.71
CA MET A 535 6.75 16.23 -58.55
C MET A 535 7.11 17.69 -58.90
N VAL A 536 7.50 18.50 -57.91
CA VAL A 536 7.94 19.90 -58.15
C VAL A 536 9.12 19.93 -59.10
N ASP A 537 10.11 19.09 -58.87
CA ASP A 537 11.31 19.03 -59.70
C ASP A 537 10.94 18.66 -61.14
N LYS A 538 10.05 17.67 -61.33
CA LYS A 538 9.61 17.22 -62.66
C LYS A 538 8.79 18.26 -63.41
N ILE A 539 7.88 18.95 -62.72
CA ILE A 539 6.90 19.89 -63.32
C ILE A 539 7.44 21.33 -63.39
N SER A 540 8.65 21.58 -62.88
CA SER A 540 9.31 22.87 -62.95
C SER A 540 9.37 23.44 -64.38
N ILE A 541 9.26 24.77 -64.50
CA ILE A 541 9.28 25.50 -65.78
C ILE A 541 10.51 25.17 -66.62
N ASP A 542 11.66 24.92 -65.98
CA ASP A 542 12.90 24.56 -66.66
C ASP A 542 12.81 23.20 -67.38
N ASN A 543 11.94 22.31 -66.92
CA ASN A 543 11.68 21.03 -67.56
C ASN A 543 10.54 21.14 -68.59
N LEU A 544 9.49 21.93 -68.31
CA LEU A 544 8.41 22.22 -69.26
C LEU A 544 8.90 22.95 -70.52
N THR A 545 9.89 23.85 -70.39
CA THR A 545 10.47 24.58 -71.53
C THR A 545 11.43 23.75 -72.38
N LYS A 546 11.91 22.61 -71.87
CA LYS A 546 12.74 21.65 -72.61
C LYS A 546 11.91 20.62 -73.38
N ILE A 547 10.60 20.60 -73.17
CA ILE A 547 9.72 19.69 -73.90
C ILE A 547 9.70 20.12 -75.37
N ASP A 548 10.16 19.22 -76.26
CA ASP A 548 9.95 19.39 -77.68
C ASP A 548 8.44 19.21 -77.97
N LEU A 549 7.83 20.25 -78.55
CA LEU A 549 6.41 20.22 -78.95
C LEU A 549 6.12 19.05 -79.90
N GLY A 550 7.13 18.56 -80.64
CA GLY A 550 7.03 17.35 -81.46
C GLY A 550 6.73 16.09 -80.64
N ASP A 551 7.54 15.82 -79.61
CA ASP A 551 7.40 14.66 -78.71
C ASP A 551 6.11 14.76 -77.87
N THR A 552 5.65 15.98 -77.57
CA THR A 552 4.39 16.21 -76.83
C THR A 552 3.17 15.83 -77.67
N ILE A 553 3.19 16.17 -78.96
CA ILE A 553 2.11 15.83 -79.90
C ILE A 553 2.12 14.32 -80.15
N GLU A 554 3.29 13.70 -80.27
CA GLU A 554 3.42 12.25 -80.46
C GLU A 554 2.94 11.48 -79.22
N GLY A 555 3.34 11.89 -78.01
CA GLY A 555 2.83 11.31 -76.76
C GLY A 555 1.34 11.55 -76.51
N ALA A 556 0.80 12.71 -76.90
CA ALA A 556 -0.66 12.95 -76.87
C ALA A 556 -1.41 12.09 -77.88
N VAL A 557 -0.83 11.83 -79.06
CA VAL A 557 -1.39 10.93 -80.08
C VAL A 557 -1.36 9.48 -79.60
N ASP A 558 -0.26 9.02 -79.02
CA ASP A 558 -0.14 7.66 -78.46
C ASP A 558 -1.11 7.48 -77.30
N ALA A 559 -1.26 8.48 -76.43
CA ALA A 559 -2.25 8.44 -75.38
C ALA A 559 -3.71 8.42 -75.85
N ILE A 560 -4.04 9.13 -76.93
CA ILE A 560 -5.37 9.05 -77.58
C ILE A 560 -5.58 7.65 -78.17
N LYS A 561 -4.51 7.04 -78.67
CA LYS A 561 -4.50 5.71 -79.26
C LYS A 561 -4.70 4.62 -78.21
N ASP A 562 -3.98 4.67 -77.08
CA ASP A 562 -4.14 3.77 -75.94
C ASP A 562 -5.56 3.88 -75.36
N SER A 563 -6.08 5.11 -75.23
CA SER A 563 -7.45 5.32 -74.75
C SER A 563 -8.51 4.85 -75.76
N ALA A 564 -8.22 4.88 -77.05
CA ALA A 564 -9.07 4.30 -78.10
C ALA A 564 -9.00 2.76 -78.11
N GLU A 565 -7.85 2.17 -77.77
CA GLU A 565 -7.66 0.72 -77.63
C GLU A 565 -8.39 0.18 -76.39
N ASP A 566 -8.26 0.83 -75.22
CA ASP A 566 -9.03 0.50 -74.01
C ASP A 566 -10.55 0.62 -74.25
N PHE A 567 -10.99 1.63 -75.01
CA PHE A 567 -12.40 1.79 -75.36
C PHE A 567 -12.87 0.70 -76.33
N ALA A 568 -12.02 0.28 -77.26
CA ALA A 568 -12.31 -0.82 -78.19
C ALA A 568 -12.39 -2.18 -77.46
N GLU A 569 -11.51 -2.41 -76.47
CA GLU A 569 -11.53 -3.61 -75.64
C GLU A 569 -12.78 -3.64 -74.75
N THR A 570 -13.11 -2.52 -74.09
CA THR A 570 -14.33 -2.37 -73.28
C THR A 570 -15.60 -2.53 -74.11
N ALA A 571 -15.62 -1.98 -75.34
CA ALA A 571 -16.74 -2.17 -76.27
C ALA A 571 -16.85 -3.62 -76.77
N GLY A 572 -15.72 -4.31 -76.95
CA GLY A 572 -15.67 -5.74 -77.26
C GLY A 572 -16.22 -6.61 -76.13
N ASP A 573 -15.88 -6.28 -74.89
CA ASP A 573 -16.37 -6.93 -73.68
C ASP A 573 -17.87 -6.72 -73.47
N ILE A 574 -18.37 -5.51 -73.75
CA ILE A 574 -19.81 -5.21 -73.75
C ILE A 574 -20.52 -5.95 -74.89
N ALA A 575 -19.91 -6.06 -76.07
CA ALA A 575 -20.49 -6.81 -77.19
C ALA A 575 -20.57 -8.31 -76.88
N GLN A 576 -19.54 -8.91 -76.26
CA GLN A 576 -19.58 -10.30 -75.79
C GLN A 576 -20.63 -10.51 -74.69
N LYS A 577 -20.71 -9.59 -73.71
CA LYS A 577 -21.75 -9.64 -72.68
C LYS A 577 -23.14 -9.50 -73.27
N LEU A 578 -23.36 -8.68 -74.30
CA LEU A 578 -24.65 -8.58 -75.00
C LEU A 578 -24.97 -9.80 -75.86
N GLN A 579 -23.97 -10.53 -76.33
CA GLN A 579 -24.13 -11.76 -77.10
C GLN A 579 -24.54 -12.94 -76.20
N PHE A 580 -24.04 -12.96 -74.95
CA PHE A 580 -24.50 -13.88 -73.90
C PHE A 580 -25.99 -13.73 -73.53
N TRP A 581 -26.59 -12.56 -73.77
CA TRP A 581 -28.03 -12.32 -73.54
C TRP A 581 -28.90 -12.59 -74.79
N LYS A 582 -28.29 -12.96 -75.92
CA LYS A 582 -28.99 -13.27 -77.18
C LYS A 582 -29.13 -14.76 -77.45
N ASP A 583 -28.38 -15.60 -76.73
CA ASP A 583 -28.56 -17.04 -76.64
C ASP A 583 -29.31 -17.38 -75.34
#